data_AF-A0A2H6F008-F1
#
_entry.id   AF-A0A2H6F008-F1
#
_cell.length_a   1.000
_cell.length_b   1.000
_cell.length_c   1.000
_cell.angle_alpha   90.00
_cell.angle_beta   90.00
_cell.angle_gamma   90.00
#
_symmetry.space_group_name_H-M   'P 1'
#
loop_
_entity.id
_entity.type
_entity.pdbx_description
1 polymer ?
#
loop_
_entity_poly.entity_id
_entity_poly.type
_entity_poly.pdbx_seq_one_letter_code
_entity_poly.pdbx_strand_id
1 'polypeptide(L)' 'MIEAIEFKTKIKNGKIEIPKRFKNKLGNTVKVIVLSESSQKGHDILDELLNRPLEIENFSPLTRDEIYERN' A
#
# COMPACT_ATOMS: atom_id res chain seq x y z
N MET A 1 -28.57 -12.53 -18.63
CA MET A 1 -28.52 -11.23 -17.92
C MET A 1 -27.35 -11.31 -16.96
N ILE A 2 -26.44 -10.31 -16.95
CA ILE A 2 -25.26 -10.32 -16.06
C ILE A 2 -25.55 -9.31 -14.93
N GLU A 3 -25.57 -9.78 -13.69
CA GLU A 3 -25.74 -8.94 -12.50
C GLU A 3 -24.38 -8.78 -11.80
N ALA A 4 -24.02 -7.54 -11.44
CA ALA A 4 -22.79 -7.25 -10.72
C ALA A 4 -23.10 -7.12 -9.22
N ILE A 5 -22.33 -7.84 -8.39
CA ILE A 5 -22.45 -7.79 -6.93
C ILE A 5 -21.16 -7.22 -6.36
N GLU A 6 -21.24 -6.07 -5.71
CA GLU A 6 -20.12 -5.42 -5.05
C GLU A 6 -20.20 -5.59 -3.52
N PHE A 7 -19.09 -5.96 -2.90
CA PHE A 7 -18.95 -6.01 -1.45
C PHE A 7 -17.50 -5.86 -1.02
N LYS A 8 -17.29 -5.30 0.17
CA LYS A 8 -15.98 -5.28 0.83
C LYS A 8 -15.84 -6.47 1.78
N THR A 9 -14.72 -7.17 1.73
CA THR A 9 -14.38 -8.23 2.70
C THR A 9 -12.87 -8.33 2.88
N LYS A 10 -12.44 -9.05 3.91
CA LYS A 10 -11.02 -9.38 4.13
C LYS A 10 -10.66 -10.65 3.37
N ILE A 11 -9.45 -10.68 2.82
CA ILE A 11 -8.86 -11.92 2.29
C ILE A 11 -8.36 -12.74 3.48
N LYS A 12 -8.83 -13.98 3.62
CA LYS A 12 -8.39 -14.93 4.66
C LYS A 12 -7.71 -16.12 3.99
N ASN A 13 -6.45 -16.37 4.32
CA ASN A 13 -5.67 -17.50 3.76
C ASN A 13 -5.71 -17.54 2.22
N GLY A 14 -5.58 -16.38 1.58
CA GLY A 14 -5.64 -16.26 0.11
C GLY A 14 -7.03 -16.44 -0.50
N LYS A 15 -8.10 -16.51 0.30
CA LYS A 15 -9.47 -16.72 -0.16
C LYS A 15 -10.38 -15.52 0.16
N ILE A 16 -11.23 -15.17 -0.79
CA ILE A 16 -12.34 -14.25 -0.62
C ILE A 16 -13.59 -15.08 -0.34
N GLU A 17 -14.19 -14.92 0.84
CA GLU A 17 -15.45 -15.59 1.18
C GLU A 17 -16.64 -14.73 0.73
N ILE A 18 -17.54 -15.33 -0.06
CA ILE A 18 -18.78 -14.67 -0.46
C ILE A 18 -19.73 -14.56 0.75
N PRO A 19 -20.19 -13.34 1.11
CA PRO A 19 -21.16 -13.15 2.18
C PRO A 19 -22.46 -13.96 1.97
N LYS A 20 -23.02 -14.51 3.05
CA LYS A 20 -24.23 -15.38 3.00
C LYS A 20 -25.37 -14.81 2.17
N ARG A 21 -25.61 -13.49 2.26
CA ARG A 21 -26.66 -12.77 1.52
C ARG A 21 -26.57 -12.85 0.00
N PHE A 22 -25.40 -13.20 -0.55
CA PHE A 22 -25.17 -13.29 -1.99
C PHE A 22 -25.02 -14.73 -2.49
N LYS A 23 -24.93 -15.73 -1.60
CA LYS A 23 -24.68 -17.13 -2.01
C LYS A 23 -25.74 -17.68 -2.98
N ASN A 24 -27.01 -17.33 -2.77
CA ASN A 24 -28.10 -17.81 -3.61
C ASN A 24 -28.27 -16.99 -4.91
N LYS A 25 -27.49 -15.93 -5.09
CA LYS A 25 -27.52 -15.04 -6.26
C LYS A 25 -26.42 -15.33 -7.28
N LEU A 26 -25.52 -16.25 -6.97
CA LEU A 26 -24.37 -16.59 -7.80
C LEU A 26 -24.49 -18.02 -8.33
N GLY A 27 -24.16 -18.22 -9.60
CA GLY A 27 -23.96 -19.55 -10.17
C GLY A 27 -22.57 -20.13 -9.82
N ASN A 28 -22.27 -21.32 -10.35
CA ASN A 28 -21.01 -22.02 -10.06
C ASN A 28 -19.77 -21.33 -10.67
N THR A 29 -19.94 -20.51 -11.70
CA THR A 29 -18.85 -19.82 -12.40
C THR A 29 -19.15 -18.34 -12.47
N VAL A 30 -18.15 -17.52 -12.11
CA VAL A 30 -18.29 -16.06 -12.02
C VAL A 30 -17.05 -15.37 -12.59
N LYS A 31 -17.23 -14.16 -13.14
CA LYS A 31 -16.14 -13.24 -13.44
C LYS A 31 -15.86 -12.40 -12.19
N VAL A 32 -14.61 -12.36 -11.73
CA VAL A 32 -14.22 -11.63 -10.50
C VAL A 32 -13.41 -10.38 -10.87
N ILE A 33 -13.73 -9.25 -10.24
CA ILE A 33 -12.94 -8.01 -10.28
C ILE A 33 -12.50 -7.73 -8.84
N VAL A 34 -11.20 -7.62 -8.61
CA VAL A 34 -10.64 -7.33 -7.28
C VAL A 34 -10.04 -5.93 -7.30
N LEU A 35 -10.57 -5.05 -6.45
CA LEU A 35 -10.00 -3.73 -6.18
C LEU A 35 -9.42 -3.77 -4.76
N SER A 36 -8.11 -3.61 -4.64
CA SER A 36 -7.41 -3.53 -3.35
C SER A 36 -7.01 -2.09 -3.07
N GLU A 37 -7.36 -1.60 -1.88
CA GLU A 37 -6.68 -0.43 -1.33
C GLU A 37 -5.21 -0.84 -1.16
N SER A 38 -4.29 -0.18 -1.88
CA SER A 38 -2.88 -0.36 -1.60
C SER A 38 -2.70 -0.01 -0.13
N SER A 39 -2.15 -0.93 0.68
CA SER A 39 -1.50 -0.47 1.89
C SER A 39 -0.53 0.60 1.41
N GLN A 40 -0.76 1.86 1.76
CA GLN A 40 0.29 2.87 1.63
C GLN A 40 1.53 2.17 2.16
N LYS A 41 2.58 2.05 1.32
CA LYS A 41 3.87 1.52 1.76
C LYS A 41 4.09 2.19 3.11
N GLY A 42 4.13 1.40 4.19
CA GLY A 42 4.30 1.97 5.52
C GLY A 42 5.50 2.90 5.45
N HIS A 43 5.37 4.12 6.00
CA HIS A 43 6.38 5.17 5.97
C HIS A 43 7.79 4.56 5.88
N ASP A 44 8.43 4.70 4.72
CA ASP A 44 9.79 4.19 4.54
C ASP A 44 10.73 4.97 5.46
N ILE A 45 11.87 4.41 5.82
CA ILE A 45 12.87 5.12 6.63
C ILE A 45 13.28 6.43 5.96
N LEU A 46 13.26 6.49 4.61
CA LEU A 46 13.47 7.72 3.86
C LEU A 46 12.35 8.74 4.10
N ASP A 47 11.09 8.31 4.13
CA ASP A 47 9.95 9.20 4.42
C ASP A 47 10.01 9.72 5.87
N GLU A 48 10.45 8.88 6.81
CA GLU A 48 10.65 9.28 8.20
C GLU A 48 11.76 10.32 8.33
N LEU A 49 12.91 10.09 7.70
CA LEU A 49 14.06 11.00 7.75
C LEU A 49 13.80 12.35 7.05
N LEU A 50 13.00 12.36 5.98
CA LEU A 50 12.59 13.60 5.31
C LEU A 50 11.68 14.46 6.21
N ASN A 51 10.75 13.82 6.93
CA ASN A 51 9.84 14.52 7.83
C ASN A 51 10.49 14.87 9.18
N ARG A 52 11.42 14.04 9.64
CA ARG A 52 12.15 14.19 10.91
C ARG A 52 13.63 13.86 10.71
N PRO A 53 14.43 14.85 10.26
CA PRO A 53 15.87 14.68 10.11
C PRO A 53 16.53 14.27 11.43
N LEU A 54 17.62 13.49 11.34
CA LEU A 54 18.42 13.16 12.51
C LEU A 54 19.20 14.39 12.97
N GLU A 55 18.99 14.77 14.23
CA GLU A 55 19.79 15.79 14.90
C GLU A 55 21.04 15.12 15.48
N ILE A 56 22.19 15.36 14.85
CA ILE A 56 23.49 14.85 15.29
C ILE A 56 24.30 16.02 15.83
N GLU A 57 24.80 15.90 17.06
CA GLU A 57 25.67 16.92 17.64
C GLU A 57 26.91 17.14 16.76
N ASN A 58 27.24 18.41 16.52
CA ASN A 58 28.37 18.83 15.69
C ASN A 58 28.28 18.42 14.21
N PHE A 59 27.08 18.09 13.71
CA PHE A 59 26.89 17.87 12.28
C PHE A 59 26.86 19.20 11.53
N SER A 60 27.88 19.43 10.72
CA SER A 60 27.91 20.53 9.74
C SER A 60 27.85 19.92 8.34
N PRO A 61 26.75 20.11 7.58
CA PRO A 61 26.67 19.63 6.22
C PRO A 61 27.73 20.33 5.36
N LEU A 62 28.32 19.59 4.43
CA LEU A 62 29.22 20.17 3.44
C LEU A 62 28.44 21.11 2.53
N THR A 63 29.07 22.23 2.20
CA THR A 63 28.64 23.10 1.11
C THR A 63 28.74 22.35 -0.22
N ARG A 64 28.01 22.86 -1.20
CA ARG A 64 27.98 22.27 -2.53
C ARG A 64 29.36 22.26 -3.18
N ASP A 65 30.14 23.31 -3.00
CA ASP A 65 31.50 23.42 -3.53
C ASP A 65 32.44 22.39 -2.86
N GLU A 66 32.35 22.22 -1.54
CA GLU A 66 33.14 21.21 -0.80
C GLU A 66 32.84 19.75 -1.22
N ILE A 67 31.64 19.48 -1.73
CA ILE A 67 31.30 18.15 -2.28
C ILE A 67 31.99 17.93 -3.62
N TYR A 68 32.03 18.95 -4.47
CA TYR A 68 32.63 18.83 -5.81
C TYR A 68 34.16 18.76 -5.75
N GLU A 69 34.80 19.43 -4.80
CA GLU A 69 36.26 19.39 -4.56
C GLU A 69 36.79 18.04 -4.03
N ARG A 70 35.90 17.10 -3.67
CA ARG A 70 36.26 15.74 -3.18
C ARG A 70 36.29 14.67 -4.28
N ASN A 71 35.96 15.01 -5.53
CA ASN A 71 36.02 14.12 -6.70
C ASN A 71 37.10 14.57 -7.68
#